data_AF-X1BP28-F1
#
_entry.id   AF-X1BP28-F1
#
_cell.length_a   1.000
_cell.length_b   1.000
_cell.length_c   1.000
_cell.angle_alpha   90.00
_cell.angle_beta   90.00
_cell.angle_gamma   90.00
#
_symmetry.space_group_name_H-M   'P 1'
#
loop_
_entity.id
_entity.type
_entity.pdbx_description
1 polymer ?
#
loop_
_entity_poly.entity_id
_entity_poly.type
_entity_poly.pdbx_seq_one_letter_code
_entity_poly.pdbx_strand_id
1 'polypeptide(L)'
;FCQNAALADAAATRICNLVKGTDIESSIKKGLDIADDLDGISGVLISRKDKIGQTGKLPQLIKIEGSKNRILEKKIEEIFIDNSEIFK
;
A
#
# COMPACT_ATOMS: atom_id res chain seq x y z
N PHE A 1 2.61 6.80 -2.05
CA PHE A 1 3.13 6.99 -3.42
C PHE A 1 3.84 8.32 -3.46
N CYS A 2 5.12 8.30 -3.78
CA CYS A 2 6.00 9.46 -3.80
C CYS A 2 7.16 9.14 -4.75
N GLN A 3 7.73 10.14 -5.41
CA GLN A 3 8.90 9.95 -6.26
C GLN A 3 10.16 9.64 -5.44
N ASN A 4 10.25 10.17 -4.21
CA ASN A 4 11.35 9.91 -3.28
C ASN A 4 10.99 8.73 -2.37
N ALA A 5 11.76 7.65 -2.46
CA ALA A 5 11.53 6.43 -1.67
C ALA A 5 11.69 6.64 -0.16
N ALA A 6 12.68 7.41 0.28
CA ALA A 6 12.92 7.68 1.70
C ALA A 6 11.77 8.50 2.31
N LEU A 7 11.24 9.47 1.56
CA LEU A 7 10.05 10.22 1.97
C LEU A 7 8.81 9.32 2.02
N ALA A 8 8.65 8.42 1.05
CA ALA A 8 7.55 7.45 1.05
C ALA A 8 7.57 6.56 2.30
N ASP A 9 8.74 6.05 2.68
CA ASP A 9 8.92 5.15 3.83
C ASP A 9 8.68 5.87 5.16
N ALA A 10 9.25 7.08 5.32
CA ALA A 10 9.04 7.90 6.50
C ALA A 10 7.56 8.32 6.65
N ALA A 11 6.91 8.70 5.55
CA ALA A 11 5.48 9.03 5.54
C ALA A 11 4.62 7.81 5.90
N ALA A 12 4.91 6.64 5.32
CA ALA A 12 4.20 5.40 5.64
C ALA A 12 4.30 5.06 7.13
N THR A 13 5.50 5.16 7.71
CA THR A 13 5.73 4.96 9.14
C THR A 13 4.91 5.94 9.99
N ARG A 14 4.96 7.24 9.66
CA ARG A 14 4.22 8.29 10.38
C ARG A 14 2.71 8.05 10.31
N ILE A 15 2.17 7.83 9.12
CA ILE A 15 0.73 7.64 8.89
C ILE A 15 0.26 6.36 9.60
N CYS A 16 0.98 5.25 9.48
CA CYS A 16 0.60 3.99 10.12
C CYS A 16 0.48 4.13 11.65
N ASN A 17 1.40 4.87 12.29
CA ASN A 17 1.35 5.12 13.73
C ASN A 17 0.16 5.97 14.19
N LEU A 18 -0.45 6.73 13.28
CA LEU A 18 -1.65 7.54 13.53
C LEU A 18 -2.95 6.75 13.34
N VAL A 19 -2.93 5.73 12.48
CA VAL A 19 -4.08 4.87 12.17
C VAL A 19 -4.26 3.81 13.27
N LYS A 20 -4.78 4.25 14.41
CA LYS A 20 -5.04 3.41 15.61
C LYS A 20 -6.31 3.83 16.33
N GLY A 21 -6.75 3.02 17.29
CA GLY A 21 -7.98 3.24 18.05
C GLY A 21 -9.07 2.22 17.73
N THR A 22 -10.17 2.26 18.47
CA THR A 22 -11.29 1.33 18.34
C THR A 22 -12.16 1.61 17.11
N ASP A 23 -12.34 2.89 16.79
CA ASP A 23 -13.03 3.33 15.58
C ASP A 23 -12.11 3.17 14.35
N ILE A 24 -12.47 2.23 13.48
CA ILE A 24 -11.70 1.86 12.32
C ILE A 24 -11.75 2.97 11.26
N GLU A 25 -12.93 3.44 10.91
CA GLU A 25 -13.12 4.40 9.83
C GLU A 25 -12.54 5.76 10.19
N SER A 26 -12.79 6.23 11.40
CA SER A 26 -12.22 7.49 11.89
C SER A 26 -10.68 7.46 11.93
N SER A 27 -10.10 6.33 12.34
CA SER A 27 -8.64 6.17 12.34
C SER A 27 -8.03 6.20 10.93
N ILE A 28 -8.71 5.62 9.95
CA ILE A 28 -8.28 5.64 8.54
C ILE A 28 -8.38 7.06 8.01
N LYS A 29 -9.52 7.73 8.22
CA LYS A 29 -9.73 9.11 7.79
C LYS A 29 -8.64 10.04 8.33
N LYS A 30 -8.31 9.93 9.62
CA LYS A 30 -7.22 10.71 10.22
C LYS A 30 -5.87 10.49 9.53
N GLY A 31 -5.58 9.25 9.14
CA GLY A 31 -4.36 8.92 8.39
C GLY A 31 -4.34 9.54 6.99
N LEU A 32 -5.49 9.57 6.30
CA LEU A 32 -5.63 10.20 4.99
C LEU A 32 -5.55 11.73 5.07
N ASP A 33 -6.22 12.35 6.03
CA ASP A 33 -6.19 13.80 6.24
C ASP A 33 -4.73 14.28 6.43
N ILE A 34 -3.94 13.56 7.24
CA ILE A 34 -2.52 13.88 7.45
C ILE A 34 -1.67 13.61 6.20
N ALA A 35 -2.06 12.66 5.35
CA ALA A 35 -1.35 12.39 4.10
C ALA A 35 -1.54 13.53 3.08
N ASP A 36 -2.72 14.15 3.05
CA ASP A 36 -3.00 15.28 2.17
C ASP A 36 -2.21 16.54 2.55
N ASP A 37 -1.86 16.69 3.82
CA ASP A 37 -1.02 17.78 4.34
C ASP A 37 0.50 17.56 4.13
N LEU A 38 0.92 16.39 3.61
CA LEU A 38 2.33 16.05 3.43
C LEU A 38 2.83 16.39 2.02
N ASP A 39 3.75 17.36 1.95
CA ASP A 39 4.42 17.71 0.70
C ASP A 39 5.17 16.52 0.08
N GLY A 40 5.08 16.41 -1.25
CA GLY A 40 5.74 15.37 -2.02
C GLY A 40 5.02 14.01 -2.01
N ILE A 41 3.96 13.83 -1.23
CA ILE A 41 3.14 12.62 -1.26
C ILE A 41 2.09 12.75 -2.36
N SER A 42 2.18 11.90 -3.37
CA SER A 42 1.25 11.89 -4.51
C SER A 42 -0.03 11.11 -4.23
N GLY A 43 -0.01 10.16 -3.30
CA GLY A 43 -1.19 9.38 -2.92
C GLY A 43 -0.90 8.34 -1.85
N VAL A 44 -1.91 7.90 -1.11
CA VAL A 44 -1.78 6.94 0.00
C VAL A 44 -2.93 5.96 -0.01
N LEU A 45 -2.63 4.68 0.25
CA LEU A 45 -3.59 3.61 0.48
C LEU A 45 -3.42 3.09 1.91
N ILE A 46 -4.50 3.02 2.67
CA ILE A 46 -4.53 2.47 4.03
C ILE A 46 -5.45 1.26 4.04
N SER A 47 -4.93 0.11 4.47
CA SER A 47 -5.71 -1.09 4.73
C SER A 47 -5.75 -1.36 6.22
N ARG A 48 -6.95 -1.48 6.80
CA ARG A 48 -7.14 -1.79 8.22
C ARG A 48 -8.39 -2.64 8.41
N LYS A 49 -8.20 -3.88 8.88
CA LYS A 49 -9.26 -4.90 9.03
C LYS A 49 -10.00 -5.11 7.70
N ASP A 50 -11.30 -4.87 7.68
CA ASP A 50 -12.21 -5.04 6.54
C ASP A 50 -12.41 -3.74 5.74
N LYS A 51 -11.62 -2.70 6.03
CA LYS A 51 -11.77 -1.36 5.43
C LYS A 51 -10.49 -0.93 4.70
N ILE A 52 -10.71 -0.21 3.60
CA ILE A 52 -9.66 0.42 2.80
C ILE A 52 -10.01 1.90 2.66
N GLY A 53 -9.00 2.76 2.81
CA GLY A 53 -9.10 4.19 2.51
C GLY A 53 -7.98 4.61 1.56
N GLN A 54 -8.26 5.59 0.71
CA GLN A 54 -7.28 6.12 -0.24
C GLN A 54 -7.43 7.63 -0.44
N THR A 55 -6.32 8.30 -0.72
CA THR A 55 -6.28 9.69 -1.16
C THR A 55 -5.20 9.91 -2.22
N GLY A 56 -5.30 11.00 -2.96
CA GLY A 56 -4.40 11.40 -4.02
C GLY A 56 -4.47 10.51 -5.27
N LYS A 57 -3.35 10.47 -5.99
CA LYS A 57 -3.13 9.74 -7.23
C LYS A 57 -2.47 8.39 -6.94
N LEU A 58 -3.27 7.34 -7.00
CA LEU A 58 -2.81 5.95 -6.94
C LEU A 58 -3.02 5.26 -8.29
N PRO A 59 -2.20 4.25 -8.62
CA PRO A 59 -2.52 3.33 -9.71
C PRO A 59 -3.89 2.67 -9.51
N GLN A 60 -4.52 2.25 -10.61
CA GLN A 60 -5.78 1.52 -10.54
C GLN A 60 -5.60 0.22 -9.75
N LEU A 61 -6.44 0.02 -8.72
CA LEU A 61 -6.50 -1.23 -7.99
C LEU A 61 -7.18 -2.29 -8.87
N ILE A 62 -6.48 -3.39 -9.11
CA ILE A 62 -7.00 -4.52 -9.89
C ILE A 62 -7.35 -5.64 -8.93
N LYS A 63 -8.61 -6.10 -8.96
CA LYS A 63 -9.04 -7.29 -8.23
C LYS A 63 -8.68 -8.53 -9.03
N ILE A 64 -7.90 -9.42 -8.44
CA ILE A 64 -7.61 -10.72 -9.04
C ILE A 64 -8.63 -11.72 -8.49
N GLU A 65 -9.41 -12.32 -9.38
CA GLU A 65 -10.42 -13.33 -9.06
C GLU A 65 -10.01 -14.71 -9.60
N GLY A 66 -10.21 -15.76 -8.82
CA GLY A 66 -9.84 -17.13 -9.18
C GLY A 66 -9.68 -18.05 -7.97
N SER A 67 -9.37 -19.33 -8.22
CA SER A 67 -9.07 -20.29 -7.15
C SER A 67 -7.79 -19.89 -6.43
N LYS A 68 -7.85 -19.72 -5.10
CA LYS A 68 -6.72 -19.24 -4.25
C LYS A 68 -5.39 -19.93 -4.55
N ASN A 69 -5.40 -21.26 -4.73
CA ASN A 69 -4.18 -22.04 -5.00
C ASN A 69 -3.52 -21.63 -6.32
N ARG A 70 -4.31 -21.48 -7.39
CA ARG A 70 -3.81 -21.19 -8.74
C ARG A 70 -3.28 -19.76 -8.90
N ILE A 71 -3.78 -18.81 -8.11
CA ILE A 71 -3.29 -17.41 -8.11
C ILE A 71 -1.94 -17.32 -7.38
N LEU A 72 -1.80 -18.02 -6.25
CA LEU A 72 -0.55 -18.04 -5.47
C LEU A 72 0.57 -18.72 -6.26
N GLU A 73 0.29 -19.87 -6.89
CA GLU A 73 1.24 -20.61 -7.73
C GLU A 73 1.82 -19.72 -8.84
N LYS A 74 0.98 -19.07 -9.64
CA LYS A 74 1.43 -18.18 -10.72
C LYS A 74 2.27 -16.99 -10.23
N LYS A 75 1.87 -16.36 -9.12
CA LYS A 75 2.58 -15.19 -8.58
C LYS A 75 3.96 -15.56 -8.03
N ILE A 76 4.05 -16.76 -7.45
CA ILE A 76 5.32 -17.37 -7.01
C ILE A 76 6.21 -17.62 -8.23
N GLU A 77 5.70 -18.29 -9.27
CA GLU A 77 6.45 -18.56 -10.50
C GLU A 77 7.00 -17.28 -11.16
N GLU A 78 6.18 -16.23 -11.29
CA GLU A 78 6.60 -14.94 -11.86
C GLU A 78 7.71 -14.27 -11.03
N ILE A 79 7.60 -14.26 -9.69
CA ILE A 79 8.63 -13.71 -8.80
C ILE A 79 9.95 -14.48 -8.91
N PHE A 80 9.91 -15.81 -9.02
CA PHE A 80 11.12 -16.63 -9.10
C PHE A 80 11.79 -16.59 -10.48
N ILE A 81 11.02 -16.31 -11.55
CA ILE A 81 11.57 -16.11 -12.89
C ILE A 81 12.26 -14.74 -12.98
N ASP A 82 11.65 -13.67 -12.46
CA ASP A 82 12.16 -12.29 -12.56
C ASP A 82 13.39 -12.03 -11.69
N ASN A 83 13.60 -12.79 -10.60
CA ASN A 83 14.78 -12.67 -9.73
C ASN A 83 15.96 -13.56 -10.15
N SER A 84 15.95 -14.16 -11.34
CA SER A 84 17.01 -15.05 -11.83
C SER A 84 17.96 -14.39 -12.83
N GLU A 85 18.61 -13.29 -12.44
CA GLU A 85 19.95 -12.97 -12.95
C GLU A 85 21.00 -13.49 -11.96
N ILE A 86 21.37 -14.77 -12.12
CA ILE A 86 22.52 -15.35 -11.41
C ILE A 86 23.78 -14.78 -12.07
N PHE A 87 24.33 -13.72 -11.47
CA PHE A 87 25.70 -13.31 -11.75
C PHE A 87 26.66 -14.36 -11.18
N LYS A 88 27.56 -14.84 -12.04
CA LYS A 88 28.64 -15.78 -11.72
C LYS A 88 29.87 -15.04 -11.23
#